data_AF-A0A2V9CZV1-F1
#
_entry.id   AF-A0A2V9CZV1-F1
#
_cell.length_a   1.000
_cell.length_b   1.000
_cell.length_c   1.000
_cell.angle_alpha   90.00
_cell.angle_beta   90.00
_cell.angle_gamma   90.00
#
_symmetry.space_group_name_H-M   'P 1'
#
loop_
_entity.id
_entity.type
_entity.pdbx_description
1 polymer ?
#
loop_
_entity_poly.entity_id
_entity_poly.type
_entity_poly.pdbx_seq_one_letter_code
_entity_poly.pdbx_strand_id
1 'polypeptide(L)'
;MREVLESDVDGEHVIDMDAVADAAGRETEKPPFYYAEESQQNRFTCAECGEVNDILGRFGYCSVCSTWNGLQELTEKVVPGLRARINSGGPHESYVRDAVSEFDSLVGGYVVELVRRVGMSSARKNRLSKRTFQNLKSAVADLREAMDIDLLEGISVDDMEFAGLMFHRRHVYEHKGGVVDEKYIADSGDKSVRLGQALHESAESAHRIVNLIVRMARNLHRGFHEIVPPNEEAIRFHKRLSNRAGSSGGAGAG
;
A
#
# COMPACT_ATOMS: atom_id res chain seq x y z
N MET A 1 -17.67 32.90 -32.14
CA MET A 1 -16.35 32.61 -32.75
C MET A 1 -15.97 33.57 -33.86
N ARG A 2 -16.88 34.01 -34.75
CA ARG A 2 -16.56 35.02 -35.78
C ARG A 2 -16.20 36.41 -35.24
N GLU A 3 -16.88 36.87 -34.18
CA GLU A 3 -16.61 38.21 -33.61
C GLU A 3 -15.30 38.32 -32.79
N VAL A 4 -14.69 37.19 -32.39
CA VAL A 4 -13.42 37.20 -31.63
C VAL A 4 -12.21 37.23 -32.58
N LEU A 5 -12.39 36.79 -33.82
CA LEU A 5 -11.32 36.78 -34.84
C LEU A 5 -11.15 38.15 -35.52
N GLU A 6 -11.99 39.14 -35.20
CA GLU A 6 -11.99 40.48 -35.80
C GLU A 6 -11.57 41.59 -34.82
N SER A 7 -11.14 41.27 -33.59
CA SER A 7 -10.61 42.29 -32.66
C SER A 7 -9.12 42.50 -32.89
N ASP A 8 -8.78 43.63 -33.51
CA ASP A 8 -7.41 44.14 -33.79
C ASP A 8 -6.69 44.66 -32.53
N VAL A 9 -6.88 43.99 -31.38
CA VAL A 9 -6.25 44.37 -30.10
C VAL A 9 -5.30 43.26 -29.69
N ASP A 10 -4.00 43.51 -29.85
CA ASP A 10 -2.95 42.62 -29.35
C ASP A 10 -3.09 42.47 -27.83
N GLY A 11 -3.50 41.28 -27.39
CA GLY A 11 -3.67 40.90 -25.99
C GLY A 11 -3.21 39.47 -25.73
N GLU A 12 -2.89 39.16 -24.48
CA GLU A 12 -2.58 37.78 -24.08
C GLU A 12 -3.89 36.99 -23.95
N HIS A 13 -4.17 36.14 -24.94
CA HIS A 13 -5.36 35.30 -24.96
C HIS A 13 -5.01 33.90 -24.47
N VAL A 14 -5.39 33.57 -23.23
CA VAL A 14 -5.27 32.21 -22.70
C VAL A 14 -6.50 31.41 -23.13
N ILE A 15 -6.31 30.49 -24.08
CA ILE A 15 -7.35 29.55 -24.51
C ILE A 15 -7.24 28.30 -23.62
N ASP A 16 -8.26 28.08 -22.80
CA ASP A 16 -8.42 26.83 -22.06
C ASP A 16 -8.85 25.72 -23.04
N MET A 17 -7.87 24.94 -23.48
CA MET A 17 -8.08 23.89 -24.46
C MET A 17 -8.96 22.75 -23.92
N ASP A 18 -8.96 22.52 -22.60
CA ASP A 18 -9.78 21.49 -21.95
C ASP A 18 -11.26 21.92 -21.93
N ALA A 19 -11.53 23.19 -21.61
CA ALA A 19 -12.88 23.74 -21.68
C ALA A 19 -13.45 23.73 -23.11
N VAL A 20 -12.61 24.03 -24.12
CA VAL A 20 -12.99 23.94 -25.54
C VAL A 20 -13.27 22.49 -25.96
N ALA A 21 -12.44 21.57 -25.47
CA ALA A 21 -12.57 20.13 -25.68
C ALA A 21 -13.86 19.54 -25.08
N ASP A 22 -14.21 19.93 -23.86
CA ASP A 22 -15.42 19.46 -23.16
C ASP A 22 -16.70 20.08 -23.72
N ALA A 23 -16.64 21.34 -24.17
CA ALA A 23 -17.76 22.04 -24.81
C ALA A 23 -18.18 21.44 -26.15
N ALA A 24 -17.30 20.71 -26.85
CA ALA A 24 -17.64 20.01 -28.09
C ALA A 24 -18.67 18.87 -27.90
N GLY A 25 -18.94 18.46 -26.65
CA GLY A 25 -19.92 17.42 -26.34
C GLY A 25 -19.52 16.03 -26.86
N ARG A 26 -20.42 15.05 -26.71
CA ARG A 26 -20.20 13.65 -27.16
C ARG A 26 -20.63 13.38 -28.61
N GLU A 27 -21.33 14.32 -29.23
CA GLU A 27 -21.99 14.12 -30.54
C GLU A 27 -21.14 14.59 -31.73
N THR A 28 -20.03 15.29 -31.51
CA THR A 28 -19.07 15.62 -32.57
C THR A 28 -17.86 14.70 -32.54
N GLU A 29 -17.38 14.32 -33.72
CA GLU A 29 -16.13 13.58 -33.88
C GLU A 29 -14.98 14.45 -33.35
N LYS A 30 -14.39 14.00 -32.25
CA LYS A 30 -13.30 14.70 -31.60
C LYS A 30 -12.10 14.76 -32.56
N PRO A 31 -11.37 15.88 -32.62
CA PRO A 31 -10.22 15.99 -33.52
C PRO A 31 -9.21 14.85 -33.30
N PRO A 32 -8.44 14.43 -34.32
CA PRO A 32 -7.49 13.31 -34.18
C PRO A 32 -6.40 13.51 -33.11
N PHE A 33 -6.17 14.75 -32.71
CA PHE A 33 -5.23 15.13 -31.64
C PHE A 33 -5.88 15.19 -30.25
N TYR A 34 -7.20 15.03 -30.17
CA TYR A 34 -7.90 14.98 -28.89
C TYR A 34 -7.56 13.68 -28.18
N TYR A 35 -6.86 13.80 -27.06
CA TYR A 35 -6.54 12.71 -26.16
C TYR A 35 -7.14 13.03 -24.80
N ALA A 36 -8.03 12.19 -24.30
CA ALA A 36 -8.46 12.24 -22.92
C ALA A 36 -7.67 11.19 -22.14
N GLU A 37 -7.03 11.60 -21.06
CA GLU A 37 -6.38 10.66 -20.14
C GLU A 37 -7.46 9.75 -19.53
N GLU A 38 -7.35 8.45 -19.81
CA GLU A 38 -8.16 7.44 -19.13
C GLU A 38 -7.54 7.11 -17.78
N SER A 39 -8.39 6.95 -16.76
CA SER A 39 -7.92 6.50 -15.46
C SER A 39 -7.30 5.12 -15.58
N GLN A 40 -6.18 4.90 -14.90
CA GLN A 40 -5.43 3.65 -14.96
C GLN A 40 -6.00 2.63 -13.94
N GLN A 41 -5.20 1.62 -13.60
CA GLN A 41 -5.65 0.51 -12.75
C GLN A 41 -5.76 0.91 -11.28
N ASN A 42 -4.94 1.86 -10.82
CA ASN A 42 -4.90 2.27 -9.43
C ASN A 42 -4.71 3.78 -9.30
N ARG A 43 -5.83 4.48 -9.10
CA ARG A 43 -5.86 5.88 -8.69
C ARG A 43 -5.87 6.03 -7.17
N PHE A 44 -4.92 6.79 -6.61
CA PHE A 44 -4.82 7.07 -5.18
C PHE A 44 -4.22 8.47 -4.91
N THR A 45 -4.58 9.07 -3.78
CA THR A 45 -3.99 10.35 -3.33
C THR A 45 -2.88 10.07 -2.34
N CYS A 46 -1.65 10.45 -2.64
CA CYS A 46 -0.49 10.15 -1.80
C CYS A 46 -0.65 10.73 -0.39
N ALA A 47 -0.57 9.88 0.64
CA ALA A 47 -0.70 10.30 2.04
C ALA A 47 0.37 11.29 2.52
N GLU A 48 1.56 11.32 1.90
CA GLU A 48 2.67 12.19 2.31
C GLU A 48 2.61 13.60 1.70
N CYS A 49 2.23 13.70 0.42
CA CYS A 49 2.30 14.97 -0.31
C CYS A 49 0.96 15.48 -0.84
N GLY A 50 -0.08 14.65 -0.85
CA GLY A 50 -1.41 14.99 -1.36
C GLY A 50 -1.56 14.86 -2.88
N GLU A 51 -0.52 14.46 -3.61
CA GLU A 51 -0.58 14.32 -5.07
C GLU A 51 -1.48 13.14 -5.49
N VAL A 52 -2.35 13.37 -6.47
CA VAL A 52 -3.15 12.30 -7.08
C VAL A 52 -2.29 11.54 -8.07
N ASN A 53 -2.10 10.25 -7.81
CA ASN A 53 -1.35 9.35 -8.67
C ASN A 53 -2.32 8.36 -9.30
N ASP A 54 -2.12 8.08 -10.59
CA ASP A 54 -2.89 7.07 -11.31
C ASP A 54 -1.92 6.15 -12.05
N ILE A 55 -1.77 4.93 -11.55
CA ILE A 55 -0.70 4.02 -11.97
C ILE A 55 -1.25 2.73 -12.59
N LEU A 56 -0.41 2.13 -13.44
CA LEU A 56 -0.58 0.74 -13.84
C LEU A 56 -0.08 -0.20 -12.74
N GLY A 57 -0.87 -1.22 -12.43
CA GLY A 57 -0.60 -2.16 -11.35
C GLY A 57 -1.03 -1.66 -9.98
N ARG A 58 -0.76 -2.48 -8.97
CA ARG A 58 -1.20 -2.24 -7.59
C ARG A 58 -0.23 -1.33 -6.81
N PHE A 59 1.07 -1.53 -6.99
CA PHE A 59 2.09 -0.84 -6.22
C PHE A 59 2.91 0.11 -7.10
N GLY A 60 3.24 1.27 -6.55
CA GLY A 60 4.01 2.29 -7.24
C GLY A 60 4.53 3.38 -6.32
N TYR A 61 5.37 4.22 -6.88
CA TYR A 61 5.90 5.40 -6.22
C TYR A 61 5.08 6.63 -6.55
N CYS A 62 4.93 7.51 -5.57
CA CYS A 62 4.40 8.83 -5.82
C CYS A 62 5.32 9.62 -6.77
N SER A 63 4.74 10.21 -7.80
CA SER A 63 5.43 11.04 -8.81
C SER A 63 6.15 12.26 -8.22
N VAL A 64 5.68 12.77 -7.08
CA VAL A 64 6.24 13.95 -6.40
C VAL A 64 7.25 13.54 -5.33
N CYS A 65 6.79 12.90 -4.26
CA CYS A 65 7.62 12.67 -3.08
C CYS A 65 8.41 11.35 -3.14
N SER A 66 8.19 10.50 -4.14
CA SER A 66 8.81 9.17 -4.22
C SER A 66 8.53 8.29 -3.00
N THR A 67 7.44 8.52 -2.27
CA THR A 67 6.92 7.59 -1.26
C THR A 67 6.28 6.39 -1.96
N TRP A 68 6.59 5.18 -1.47
CA TRP A 68 5.97 3.96 -1.98
C TRP A 68 4.56 3.79 -1.41
N ASN A 69 3.58 3.46 -2.25
CA ASN A 69 2.16 3.41 -1.85
C ASN A 69 1.76 2.15 -1.06
N GLY A 70 2.68 1.22 -0.79
CA GLY A 70 2.35 -0.09 -0.22
C GLY A 70 1.60 -0.03 1.12
N LEU A 71 2.02 0.85 2.04
CA LEU A 71 1.29 1.02 3.31
C LEU A 71 -0.13 1.54 3.05
N GLN A 72 -0.26 2.55 2.19
CA GLN A 72 -1.53 3.17 1.86
C GLN A 72 -2.51 2.17 1.24
N GLU A 73 -2.04 1.38 0.27
CA GLU A 73 -2.82 0.30 -0.35
C GLU A 73 -3.33 -0.72 0.68
N LEU A 74 -2.48 -1.12 1.64
CA LEU A 74 -2.90 -1.99 2.73
C LEU A 74 -3.96 -1.32 3.62
N THR A 75 -3.73 -0.09 4.05
CA THR A 75 -4.58 0.57 5.06
C THR A 75 -5.88 1.13 4.52
N GLU A 76 -5.91 1.57 3.27
CA GLU A 76 -7.07 2.25 2.66
C GLU A 76 -7.96 1.33 1.84
N LYS A 77 -7.42 0.20 1.33
CA LYS A 77 -8.21 -0.72 0.50
C LYS A 77 -8.35 -2.10 1.13
N VAL A 78 -7.22 -2.74 1.44
CA VAL A 78 -7.21 -4.14 1.89
C VAL A 78 -7.82 -4.30 3.26
N VAL A 79 -7.39 -3.49 4.24
CA VAL A 79 -7.86 -3.57 5.62
C VAL A 79 -9.36 -3.24 5.74
N PRO A 80 -9.88 -2.17 5.11
CA PRO A 80 -11.33 -1.92 5.09
C PRO A 80 -12.11 -3.07 4.44
N GLY A 81 -11.63 -3.62 3.32
CA GLY A 81 -12.24 -4.77 2.66
C GLY A 81 -12.26 -6.02 3.55
N LEU A 82 -11.15 -6.33 4.23
CA LEU A 82 -11.07 -7.43 5.21
C LEU A 82 -12.05 -7.22 6.36
N ARG A 83 -12.08 -6.03 6.96
CA ARG A 83 -13.00 -5.71 8.06
C ARG A 83 -14.46 -5.83 7.66
N ALA A 84 -14.83 -5.36 6.45
CA ALA A 84 -16.17 -5.51 5.93
C ALA A 84 -16.56 -6.99 5.77
N ARG A 85 -15.65 -7.81 5.21
CA ARG A 85 -15.86 -9.26 5.07
C ARG A 85 -16.00 -9.96 6.43
N ILE A 86 -15.15 -9.63 7.41
CA ILE A 86 -15.24 -10.19 8.77
C ILE A 86 -16.60 -9.83 9.40
N ASN A 87 -17.02 -8.56 9.30
CA ASN A 87 -18.30 -8.11 9.86
C ASN A 87 -19.53 -8.72 9.18
N SER A 88 -19.40 -9.14 7.92
CA SER A 88 -20.47 -9.85 7.20
C SER A 88 -20.65 -11.31 7.58
N GLY A 89 -19.77 -11.88 8.43
CA GLY A 89 -19.94 -13.20 9.02
C GLY A 89 -19.54 -14.39 8.13
N GLY A 90 -18.50 -14.24 7.29
CA GLY A 90 -17.98 -15.35 6.49
C GLY A 90 -16.87 -16.17 7.16
N PRO A 91 -16.15 -17.03 6.40
CA PRO A 91 -15.16 -17.95 6.96
C PRO A 91 -13.92 -17.22 7.49
N HIS A 92 -13.85 -17.03 8.81
CA HIS A 92 -12.80 -16.26 9.48
C HIS A 92 -11.39 -16.79 9.21
N GLU A 93 -11.24 -18.11 9.06
CA GLU A 93 -9.97 -18.78 8.74
C GLU A 93 -9.37 -18.25 7.42
N SER A 94 -10.23 -18.03 6.43
CA SER A 94 -9.83 -17.45 5.14
C SER A 94 -9.39 -16.00 5.28
N TYR A 95 -10.01 -15.23 6.18
CA TYR A 95 -9.67 -13.84 6.41
C TYR A 95 -8.34 -13.70 7.16
N VAL A 96 -8.07 -14.59 8.12
CA VAL A 96 -6.74 -14.68 8.76
C VAL A 96 -5.66 -15.01 7.73
N ARG A 97 -5.89 -16.04 6.90
CA ARG A 97 -4.97 -16.42 5.83
C ARG A 97 -4.72 -15.26 4.85
N ASP A 98 -5.78 -14.60 4.39
CA ASP A 98 -5.69 -13.46 3.48
C ASP A 98 -4.90 -12.32 4.11
N ALA A 99 -5.18 -11.96 5.37
CA ALA A 99 -4.48 -10.90 6.07
C ALA A 99 -2.98 -11.16 6.14
N VAL A 100 -2.57 -12.36 6.59
CA VAL A 100 -1.14 -12.73 6.67
C VAL A 100 -0.49 -12.74 5.29
N SER A 101 -1.20 -13.18 4.25
CA SER A 101 -0.68 -13.21 2.88
C SER A 101 -0.48 -11.80 2.30
N GLU A 102 -1.36 -10.86 2.62
CA GLU A 102 -1.23 -9.45 2.26
C GLU A 102 -0.05 -8.79 2.97
N PHE A 103 0.18 -9.13 4.24
CA PHE A 103 1.38 -8.68 4.96
C PHE A 103 2.67 -9.24 4.36
N ASP A 104 2.73 -10.55 4.08
CA ASP A 104 3.89 -11.19 3.43
C ASP A 104 4.22 -10.51 2.08
N SER A 105 3.20 -10.24 1.28
CA SER A 105 3.34 -9.52 0.01
C SER A 105 3.86 -8.09 0.19
N LEU A 106 3.35 -7.37 1.19
CA LEU A 106 3.80 -6.02 1.52
C LEU A 106 5.28 -6.01 1.94
N VAL A 107 5.68 -6.91 2.83
CA VAL A 107 7.07 -7.04 3.29
C VAL A 107 7.98 -7.36 2.11
N GLY A 108 7.58 -8.29 1.24
CA GLY A 108 8.30 -8.62 0.01
C GLY A 108 8.52 -7.40 -0.89
N GLY A 109 7.48 -6.57 -1.08
CA GLY A 109 7.59 -5.33 -1.83
C GLY A 109 8.60 -4.33 -1.23
N TYR A 110 8.54 -4.08 0.08
CA TYR A 110 9.52 -3.25 0.76
C TYR A 110 10.95 -3.79 0.62
N VAL A 111 11.12 -5.11 0.75
CA VAL A 111 12.43 -5.76 0.65
C VAL A 111 13.02 -5.63 -0.76
N VAL A 112 12.21 -5.79 -1.80
CA VAL A 112 12.63 -5.54 -3.19
C VAL A 112 13.15 -4.11 -3.34
N GLU A 113 12.43 -3.13 -2.79
CA GLU A 113 12.82 -1.72 -2.88
C GLU A 113 14.06 -1.39 -2.03
N LEU A 114 14.21 -1.98 -0.84
CA LEU A 114 15.41 -1.85 -0.03
C LEU A 114 16.63 -2.42 -0.73
N VAL A 115 16.52 -3.63 -1.30
CA VAL A 115 17.61 -4.29 -2.05
C VAL A 115 18.01 -3.49 -3.29
N ARG A 116 17.04 -2.82 -3.93
CA ARG A 116 17.27 -1.98 -5.12
C ARG A 116 17.96 -0.66 -4.77
N ARG A 117 17.59 -0.02 -3.66
CA ARG A 117 17.99 1.36 -3.33
C ARG A 117 19.18 1.44 -2.38
N VAL A 118 19.35 0.45 -1.51
CA VAL A 118 20.39 0.46 -0.48
C VAL A 118 21.60 -0.34 -0.93
N GLY A 119 22.78 0.29 -0.87
CA GLY A 119 24.05 -0.39 -1.10
C GLY A 119 24.30 -1.46 -0.03
N MET A 120 24.36 -2.72 -0.44
CA MET A 120 24.56 -3.85 0.49
C MET A 120 25.36 -4.99 -0.16
N SER A 121 26.00 -5.81 0.68
CA SER A 121 26.78 -6.97 0.22
C SER A 121 25.89 -8.03 -0.43
N SER A 122 26.45 -8.82 -1.35
CA SER A 122 25.72 -9.90 -2.02
C SER A 122 25.14 -10.93 -1.04
N ALA A 123 25.84 -11.19 0.07
CA ALA A 123 25.35 -12.06 1.14
C ALA A 123 24.07 -11.49 1.79
N ARG A 124 24.05 -10.18 2.09
CA ARG A 124 22.87 -9.52 2.67
C ARG A 124 21.70 -9.48 1.68
N LYS A 125 21.95 -9.17 0.40
CA LYS A 125 20.92 -9.25 -0.67
C LYS A 125 20.30 -10.63 -0.73
N ASN A 126 21.14 -11.67 -0.79
CA ASN A 126 20.66 -13.05 -0.85
C ASN A 126 19.86 -13.47 0.39
N ARG A 127 20.24 -12.99 1.58
CA ARG A 127 19.50 -13.26 2.81
C ARG A 127 18.08 -12.69 2.74
N LEU A 128 17.93 -11.45 2.27
CA LEU A 128 16.63 -10.79 2.17
C LEU A 128 15.79 -11.29 0.99
N SER A 129 16.37 -11.46 -0.19
CA SER A 129 15.62 -11.75 -1.43
C SER A 129 15.18 -13.20 -1.60
N LYS A 130 15.81 -14.17 -0.93
CA LYS A 130 15.48 -15.61 -1.08
C LYS A 130 14.47 -16.13 -0.05
N ARG A 131 13.99 -15.28 0.85
CA ARG A 131 13.10 -15.68 1.95
C ARG A 131 11.65 -15.37 1.60
N THR A 132 10.77 -16.28 2.00
CA THR A 132 9.34 -16.00 2.15
C THR A 132 9.13 -15.50 3.57
N PHE A 133 8.39 -14.41 3.77
CA PHE A 133 8.14 -13.79 5.08
C PHE A 133 6.93 -14.43 5.79
N GLN A 134 6.59 -15.66 5.38
CA GLN A 134 5.52 -16.50 5.93
C GLN A 134 5.77 -16.92 7.38
N ASN A 135 7.01 -16.83 7.86
CA ASN A 135 7.35 -17.03 9.27
C ASN A 135 7.75 -15.69 9.91
N LEU A 136 6.89 -15.20 10.81
CA LEU A 136 7.06 -13.89 11.45
C LEU A 136 8.39 -13.77 12.19
N LYS A 137 8.80 -14.80 12.95
CA LYS A 137 10.04 -14.76 13.73
C LYS A 137 11.26 -14.59 12.83
N SER A 138 11.31 -15.30 11.71
CA SER A 138 12.39 -15.14 10.73
C SER A 138 12.36 -13.78 10.05
N ALA A 139 11.19 -13.28 9.67
CA ALA A 139 11.02 -11.95 9.06
C ALA A 139 11.53 -10.83 9.97
N VAL A 140 11.17 -10.89 11.26
CA VAL A 140 11.61 -9.94 12.28
C VAL A 140 13.12 -9.96 12.45
N ALA A 141 13.71 -11.15 12.59
CA ALA A 141 15.15 -11.30 12.74
C ALA A 141 15.91 -10.77 11.51
N ASP A 142 15.48 -11.16 10.31
CA ASP A 142 16.15 -10.78 9.07
C ASP A 142 16.13 -9.27 8.83
N LEU A 143 14.97 -8.61 9.02
CA LEU A 143 14.84 -7.17 8.84
C LEU A 143 15.62 -6.38 9.90
N ARG A 144 15.57 -6.82 11.16
CA ARG A 144 16.34 -6.21 12.25
C ARG A 144 17.85 -6.34 12.02
N GLU A 145 18.33 -7.53 11.69
CA GLU A 145 19.76 -7.76 11.48
C GLU A 145 20.29 -7.17 10.17
N ALA A 146 19.47 -7.05 9.13
CA ALA A 146 19.90 -6.52 7.84
C ALA A 146 19.82 -4.99 7.75
N MET A 147 18.77 -4.42 8.33
CA MET A 147 18.34 -3.05 8.06
C MET A 147 18.00 -2.26 9.34
N ASP A 148 18.12 -2.87 10.53
CA ASP A 148 17.75 -2.27 11.82
C ASP A 148 16.26 -1.87 11.91
N ILE A 149 15.40 -2.59 11.20
CA ILE A 149 13.94 -2.37 11.22
C ILE A 149 13.29 -3.35 12.19
N ASP A 150 12.72 -2.85 13.28
CA ASP A 150 11.95 -3.66 14.24
C ASP A 150 10.45 -3.68 13.90
N LEU A 151 10.00 -4.77 13.28
CA LEU A 151 8.58 -4.94 12.95
C LEU A 151 7.67 -4.99 14.19
N LEU A 152 8.18 -5.47 15.34
CA LEU A 152 7.38 -5.72 16.54
C LEU A 152 7.45 -4.56 17.54
N GLU A 153 8.03 -3.42 17.14
CA GLU A 153 8.15 -2.25 17.99
C GLU A 153 6.78 -1.83 18.57
N GLY A 154 6.73 -1.72 19.91
CA GLY A 154 5.54 -1.32 20.65
C GLY A 154 4.41 -2.37 20.69
N ILE A 155 4.60 -3.58 20.17
CA ILE A 155 3.63 -4.69 20.27
C ILE A 155 3.85 -5.44 21.60
N SER A 156 2.77 -5.84 22.29
CA SER A 156 2.89 -6.58 23.55
C SER A 156 3.33 -8.02 23.30
N VAL A 157 3.93 -8.67 24.30
CA VAL A 157 4.37 -10.07 24.18
C VAL A 157 3.21 -10.98 23.79
N ASP A 158 2.04 -10.83 24.43
CA ASP A 158 0.84 -11.61 24.11
C ASP A 158 0.36 -11.42 22.66
N ASP A 159 0.51 -10.21 22.10
CA ASP A 159 0.19 -9.93 20.71
C ASP A 159 1.23 -10.48 19.75
N MET A 160 2.52 -10.48 20.14
CA MET A 160 3.59 -11.10 19.36
C MET A 160 3.41 -12.62 19.27
N GLU A 161 3.10 -13.28 20.38
CA GLU A 161 2.81 -14.72 20.42
C GLU A 161 1.58 -15.07 19.59
N PHE A 162 0.51 -14.29 19.75
CA PHE A 162 -0.70 -14.45 18.94
C PHE A 162 -0.42 -14.26 17.44
N ALA A 163 0.29 -13.20 17.04
CA ALA A 163 0.66 -12.98 15.65
C ALA A 163 1.50 -14.13 15.10
N GLY A 164 2.52 -14.58 15.85
CA GLY A 164 3.35 -15.72 15.48
C GLY A 164 2.50 -16.97 15.21
N LEU A 165 1.53 -17.25 16.08
CA LEU A 165 0.61 -18.36 15.90
C LEU A 165 -0.22 -18.23 14.61
N MET A 166 -0.79 -17.06 14.33
CA MET A 166 -1.59 -16.82 13.13
C MET A 166 -0.78 -17.01 11.83
N PHE A 167 0.50 -16.64 11.84
CA PHE A 167 1.40 -16.89 10.70
C PHE A 167 1.60 -18.39 10.46
N HIS A 168 1.74 -19.19 11.52
CA HIS A 168 1.78 -20.65 11.38
C HIS A 168 0.45 -21.25 10.94
N ARG A 169 -0.68 -20.70 11.39
CA ARG A 169 -2.02 -21.16 10.97
C ARG A 169 -2.31 -20.91 9.49
N ARG A 170 -1.68 -19.90 8.86
CA ARG A 170 -1.76 -19.69 7.39
C ARG A 170 -1.42 -20.96 6.61
N HIS A 171 -0.33 -21.67 6.97
CA HIS A 171 0.06 -22.94 6.35
C HIS A 171 -1.05 -23.99 6.47
N VAL A 172 -1.67 -24.09 7.64
CA VAL A 172 -2.74 -25.04 7.91
C VAL A 172 -3.98 -24.73 7.05
N TYR A 173 -4.36 -23.46 6.94
CA TYR A 173 -5.50 -23.05 6.11
C TYR A 173 -5.25 -23.16 4.61
N GLU A 174 -4.03 -22.90 4.15
CA GLU A 174 -3.69 -22.91 2.72
C GLU A 174 -3.42 -24.33 2.19
N HIS A 175 -2.77 -25.18 2.99
CA HIS A 175 -2.24 -26.47 2.50
C HIS A 175 -2.87 -27.70 3.16
N LYS A 176 -3.53 -27.55 4.31
CA LYS A 176 -4.08 -28.68 5.09
C LYS A 176 -5.58 -28.59 5.32
N GLY A 177 -6.27 -27.68 4.64
CA GLY A 177 -7.73 -27.53 4.73
C GLY A 177 -8.21 -27.17 6.15
N GLY A 178 -7.38 -26.51 6.95
CA GLY A 178 -7.70 -26.16 8.33
C GLY A 178 -7.43 -27.26 9.36
N VAL A 179 -6.86 -28.40 8.97
CA VAL A 179 -6.57 -29.52 9.88
C VAL A 179 -5.11 -29.48 10.35
N VAL A 180 -4.90 -29.50 11.67
CA VAL A 180 -3.58 -29.47 12.31
C VAL A 180 -2.71 -30.64 11.83
N ASP A 181 -1.51 -30.33 11.36
CA ASP A 181 -0.48 -31.29 10.98
C ASP A 181 0.74 -31.26 11.94
N GLU A 182 1.63 -32.23 11.79
CA GLU A 182 2.84 -32.35 12.63
C GLU A 182 3.76 -31.13 12.47
N LYS A 183 3.83 -30.59 11.24
CA LYS A 183 4.64 -29.41 10.92
C LYS A 183 4.17 -28.20 11.72
N TYR A 184 2.85 -27.95 11.77
CA TYR A 184 2.28 -26.87 12.57
C TYR A 184 2.66 -27.01 14.04
N ILE A 185 2.48 -28.18 14.64
CA ILE A 185 2.78 -28.38 16.07
C ILE A 185 4.27 -28.17 16.34
N ALA A 186 5.14 -28.72 15.48
CA ALA A 186 6.59 -28.61 15.63
C ALA A 186 7.08 -27.15 15.48
N ASP A 187 6.55 -26.42 14.50
CA ASP A 187 7.00 -25.05 14.19
C ASP A 187 6.39 -24.01 15.15
N SER A 188 5.11 -24.16 15.50
CA SER A 188 4.38 -23.18 16.34
C SER A 188 4.53 -23.42 17.85
N GLY A 189 4.74 -24.68 18.26
CA GLY A 189 4.71 -25.06 19.67
C GLY A 189 3.33 -24.94 20.33
N ASP A 190 2.25 -24.85 19.56
CA ASP A 190 0.87 -24.71 20.06
C ASP A 190 0.44 -25.96 20.84
N LYS A 191 0.28 -25.82 22.16
CA LYS A 191 -0.17 -26.89 23.06
C LYS A 191 -1.69 -26.92 23.25
N SER A 192 -2.42 -25.95 22.69
CA SER A 192 -3.87 -25.83 22.85
C SER A 192 -4.66 -26.74 21.91
N VAL A 193 -4.00 -27.33 20.90
CA VAL A 193 -4.62 -28.16 19.87
C VAL A 193 -3.94 -29.52 19.75
N ARG A 194 -4.63 -30.48 19.14
CA ARG A 194 -4.12 -31.84 18.89
C ARG A 194 -3.90 -32.09 17.40
N LEU A 195 -2.99 -32.99 17.07
CA LEU A 195 -2.79 -33.46 15.69
C LEU A 195 -4.12 -33.98 15.11
N GLY A 196 -4.46 -33.55 13.89
CA GLY A 196 -5.70 -33.91 13.22
C GLY A 196 -6.95 -33.12 13.67
N GLN A 197 -6.82 -32.20 14.62
CA GLN A 197 -7.91 -31.31 15.03
C GLN A 197 -8.16 -30.24 13.94
N ALA A 198 -9.42 -29.92 13.67
CA ALA A 198 -9.77 -28.76 12.85
C ALA A 198 -9.57 -27.46 13.66
N LEU A 199 -8.89 -26.49 13.06
CA LEU A 199 -8.75 -25.15 13.60
C LEU A 199 -9.96 -24.30 13.21
N HIS A 200 -10.41 -23.49 14.16
CA HIS A 200 -11.48 -22.52 13.95
C HIS A 200 -11.04 -21.14 14.41
N GLU A 201 -11.39 -20.13 13.63
CA GLU A 201 -11.15 -18.72 13.96
C GLU A 201 -12.46 -18.00 14.25
N SER A 202 -12.37 -16.97 15.08
CA SER A 202 -13.50 -16.12 15.42
C SER A 202 -13.39 -14.76 14.74
N ALA A 203 -14.47 -13.98 14.77
CA ALA A 203 -14.43 -12.60 14.28
C ALA A 203 -13.40 -11.77 15.07
N GLU A 204 -13.28 -12.02 16.37
CA GLU A 204 -12.34 -11.34 17.25
C GLU A 204 -10.90 -11.68 16.88
N SER A 205 -10.57 -12.96 16.63
CA SER A 205 -9.22 -13.34 16.23
C SER A 205 -8.85 -12.77 14.85
N ALA A 206 -9.80 -12.78 13.90
CA ALA A 206 -9.63 -12.18 12.58
C ALA A 206 -9.39 -10.66 12.67
N HIS A 207 -10.18 -9.92 13.46
CA HIS A 207 -9.96 -8.49 13.67
C HIS A 207 -8.63 -8.21 14.38
N ARG A 208 -8.26 -9.04 15.36
CA ARG A 208 -7.00 -8.90 16.10
C ARG A 208 -5.80 -9.02 15.18
N ILE A 209 -5.74 -10.04 14.32
CA ILE A 209 -4.60 -10.21 13.40
C ILE A 209 -4.53 -9.08 12.36
N VAL A 210 -5.67 -8.63 11.83
CA VAL A 210 -5.73 -7.48 10.90
C VAL A 210 -5.15 -6.22 11.56
N ASN A 211 -5.50 -5.96 12.83
CA ASN A 211 -4.96 -4.82 13.55
C ASN A 211 -3.45 -4.93 13.79
N LEU A 212 -2.95 -6.12 14.12
CA LEU A 212 -1.52 -6.36 14.33
C LEU A 212 -0.72 -6.19 13.04
N ILE A 213 -1.26 -6.66 11.92
CA ILE A 213 -0.66 -6.49 10.59
C ILE A 213 -0.53 -5.01 10.22
N VAL A 214 -1.53 -4.19 10.51
CA VAL A 214 -1.44 -2.74 10.31
C VAL A 214 -0.34 -2.12 11.16
N ARG A 215 -0.20 -2.54 12.43
CA ARG A 215 0.85 -2.03 13.32
C ARG A 215 2.24 -2.41 12.82
N MET A 216 2.46 -3.67 12.47
CA MET A 216 3.73 -4.14 11.90
C MET A 216 4.05 -3.46 10.57
N ALA A 217 3.04 -3.27 9.70
CA ALA A 217 3.21 -2.58 8.42
C ALA A 217 3.61 -1.11 8.61
N ARG A 218 3.07 -0.42 9.61
CA ARG A 218 3.48 0.95 9.96
C ARG A 218 4.91 1.00 10.48
N ASN A 219 5.31 0.05 11.33
CA ASN A 219 6.70 -0.05 11.80
C ASN A 219 7.66 -0.27 10.63
N LEU A 220 7.32 -1.17 9.71
CA LEU A 220 8.09 -1.41 8.48
C LEU A 220 8.18 -0.15 7.61
N HIS A 221 7.06 0.52 7.37
CA HIS A 221 7.02 1.74 6.56
C HIS A 221 7.86 2.87 7.17
N ARG A 222 7.77 3.07 8.50
CA ARG A 222 8.62 4.02 9.22
C ARG A 222 10.10 3.68 9.05
N GLY A 223 10.50 2.45 9.38
CA GLY A 223 11.90 2.03 9.27
C GLY A 223 12.42 2.11 7.83
N PHE A 224 11.58 1.81 6.84
CA PHE A 224 11.92 2.01 5.43
C PHE A 224 12.20 3.50 5.13
N HIS A 225 11.35 4.41 5.60
CA HIS A 225 11.49 5.84 5.33
C HIS A 225 12.55 6.55 6.16
N GLU A 226 13.03 5.94 7.26
CA GLU A 226 14.26 6.38 7.92
C GLU A 226 15.49 6.15 7.05
N ILE A 227 15.49 5.08 6.24
CA ILE A 227 16.59 4.73 5.33
C ILE A 227 16.42 5.42 3.96
N VAL A 228 15.18 5.46 3.45
CA VAL A 228 14.81 6.01 2.15
C VAL A 228 13.74 7.09 2.37
N PRO A 229 14.13 8.31 2.79
CA PRO A 229 13.19 9.36 3.11
C PRO A 229 12.42 9.84 1.88
N PRO A 230 11.18 10.33 2.05
CA PRO A 230 10.48 11.05 1.00
C PRO A 230 11.28 12.26 0.52
N ASN A 231 11.10 12.65 -0.75
CA ASN A 231 11.74 13.84 -1.31
C ASN A 231 11.06 15.10 -0.78
N GLU A 232 11.54 15.60 0.35
CA GLU A 232 10.98 16.80 1.00
C GLU A 232 11.06 18.06 0.14
N GLU A 233 12.09 18.20 -0.70
CA GLU A 233 12.22 19.37 -1.56
C GLU A 233 11.13 19.37 -2.63
N ALA A 234 10.87 18.22 -3.25
CA ALA A 234 9.78 18.04 -4.19
C ALA A 234 8.42 18.32 -3.52
N ILE A 235 8.22 17.85 -2.28
CA ILE A 235 7.01 18.16 -1.49
C ILE A 235 6.86 19.68 -1.30
N ARG A 236 7.91 20.37 -0.87
CA ARG A 236 7.89 21.83 -0.67
C ARG A 236 7.63 22.58 -1.97
N PHE A 237 8.18 22.11 -3.09
CA PHE A 237 7.93 22.69 -4.40
C PHE A 237 6.49 22.48 -4.86
N HIS A 238 5.98 21.25 -4.75
CA HIS A 238 4.60 20.91 -5.10
C HIS A 238 3.60 21.76 -4.30
N LYS A 239 3.77 21.86 -2.97
CA LYS A 239 2.91 22.71 -2.12
C LYS A 239 2.91 24.18 -2.57
N ARG A 240 4.06 24.72 -3.00
CA ARG A 240 4.15 26.10 -3.51
C ARG A 240 3.38 26.27 -4.82
N LEU A 241 3.44 25.30 -5.73
CA LEU A 241 2.69 25.33 -6.98
C LEU A 241 1.18 25.26 -6.74
N SER A 242 0.73 24.33 -5.91
CA SER A 242 -0.70 24.16 -5.58
C SER A 242 -1.29 25.41 -4.90
N ASN A 243 -0.52 26.06 -4.01
CA ASN A 243 -0.95 27.32 -3.39
C ASN A 243 -1.05 28.48 -4.38
N ARG A 244 -0.16 28.54 -5.39
CA ARG A 244 -0.24 29.57 -6.45
C ARG A 244 -1.48 29.37 -7.32
N ALA A 245 -1.74 28.13 -7.75
CA ALA A 245 -2.93 27.79 -8.53
C ALA A 245 -4.24 28.09 -7.79
N GLY A 246 -4.28 27.83 -6.48
CA GLY A 246 -5.43 28.18 -5.63
C GLY A 246 -5.63 29.69 -5.43
N SER A 247 -4.54 30.48 -5.43
CA SER A 247 -4.61 31.94 -5.27
C SER A 247 -5.02 32.70 -6.54
N SER A 248 -4.73 32.18 -7.73
CA SER A 248 -5.14 32.77 -9.02
C SER A 248 -6.63 32.59 -9.33
N GLY A 249 -7.32 31.63 -8.70
CA GLY A 249 -8.76 31.42 -8.86
C GLY A 249 -9.65 32.38 -8.05
N GLY A 250 -9.07 33.22 -7.18
CA GLY A 250 -9.80 34.14 -6.30
C GLY A 250 -9.83 35.61 -6.74
N ALA A 251 -9.11 35.98 -7.80
CA ALA A 251 -8.93 37.38 -8.22
C ALA A 251 -9.88 37.85 -9.35
N GLY A 252 -10.99 37.14 -9.57
CA GLY A 252 -11.95 37.41 -10.65
C GLY A 252 -13.40 37.67 -10.20
N ALA A 253 -13.63 38.02 -8.94
CA ALA A 253 -14.95 38.42 -8.45
C ALA A 253 -14.85 39.78 -7.75
N GLY A 254 -14.89 40.84 -8.56
CA GLY A 254 -14.93 42.24 -8.13
C GLY A 254 -15.43 43.11 -9.28
#